data_AF-A0A9N9KKT5-F1
#
_entry.id   AF-A0A9N9KKT5-F1
#
_cell.length_a   1.000
_cell.length_b   1.000
_cell.length_c   1.000
_cell.angle_alpha   90.00
_cell.angle_beta   90.00
_cell.angle_gamma   90.00
#
_symmetry.space_group_name_H-M   'P 1'
#
loop_
_entity.id
_entity.type
_entity.pdbx_description
1 polymer ?
#
loop_
_entity_poly.entity_id
_entity_poly.type
_entity_poly.pdbx_seq_one_letter_code
_entity_poly.pdbx_strand_id
1 'polypeptide(L)'
;MSYQFLDEIPTWDLNATVKTAKNEWNEQVLSKIDVTHTNETQLEMFYTGLYSTTLISCRRIGRDTFRCTHALITLILPKRQIEIVKSLIDIWRHELHARRTESKLQRAGARRFNADNILADACVKGLQGGINWTDVYLAMKTNAEVLPHNTFDSEYLTGSTKEGRSALPDGKKSGFVTPAYGRSISKTVEVLA
;
A
#
# COMPACT_ATOMS: atom_id res chain seq x y z
N MET A 1 -11.21 27.11 18.35
CA MET A 1 -10.40 25.90 18.15
C MET A 1 -10.96 24.81 19.05
N SER A 2 -11.78 23.91 18.51
CA SER A 2 -12.16 22.68 19.22
C SER A 2 -10.99 21.70 19.11
N TYR A 3 -10.60 21.09 20.23
CA TYR A 3 -9.53 20.10 20.23
C TYR A 3 -10.12 18.77 19.74
N GLN A 4 -9.84 18.40 18.49
CA GLN A 4 -10.35 17.17 17.84
C GLN A 4 -10.12 15.88 18.66
N PHE A 5 -9.11 15.86 19.52
CA PHE A 5 -8.82 14.72 20.41
C PHE A 5 -9.92 14.45 21.45
N LEU A 6 -10.63 15.48 21.91
CA LEU A 6 -11.73 15.31 22.86
C LEU A 6 -12.98 14.70 22.21
N ASP A 7 -13.10 14.79 20.88
CA ASP A 7 -14.19 14.18 20.13
C ASP A 7 -13.97 12.66 19.93
N GLU A 8 -12.72 12.19 20.00
CA GLU A 8 -12.36 10.78 19.81
C GLU A 8 -12.60 9.95 21.09
N ILE A 9 -12.30 10.49 22.27
CA ILE A 9 -12.52 9.82 23.56
C ILE A 9 -13.25 10.77 24.52
N PRO A 10 -14.59 10.86 24.45
CA PRO A 10 -15.36 11.85 25.20
C PRO A 10 -15.46 11.56 26.71
N THR A 11 -15.45 10.29 27.13
CA THR A 11 -15.76 9.90 28.52
C THR A 11 -14.60 9.27 29.29
N TRP A 12 -13.47 8.99 28.65
CA TRP A 12 -12.28 8.33 29.24
C TRP A 12 -12.55 7.02 30.02
N ASP A 13 -13.72 6.40 29.86
CA ASP A 13 -14.05 5.11 30.46
C ASP A 13 -13.43 3.97 29.63
N LEU A 14 -12.49 3.25 30.26
CA LEU A 14 -11.78 2.13 29.64
C LEU A 14 -12.74 0.99 29.25
N ASN A 15 -13.75 0.70 30.06
CA ASN A 15 -14.65 -0.42 29.77
C ASN A 15 -15.56 -0.10 28.59
N ALA A 16 -16.09 1.12 28.52
CA ALA A 16 -16.88 1.58 27.38
C ALA A 16 -16.07 1.62 26.09
N THR A 17 -14.83 2.15 26.13
CA THR A 17 -13.95 2.22 24.96
C THR A 17 -13.55 0.82 24.46
N VAL A 18 -13.19 -0.11 25.35
CA VAL A 18 -12.88 -1.50 24.99
C VAL A 18 -14.09 -2.19 24.34
N LYS A 19 -15.30 -1.98 24.88
CA LYS A 19 -16.53 -2.54 24.30
C LYS A 19 -16.81 -1.96 22.91
N THR A 20 -16.65 -0.65 22.75
CA THR A 20 -16.86 0.04 21.47
C THR A 20 -15.89 -0.49 20.41
N ALA A 21 -14.60 -0.57 20.74
CA ALA A 21 -13.58 -1.09 19.83
C ALA A 21 -13.85 -2.56 19.43
N LYS A 22 -14.27 -3.42 20.38
CA LYS A 22 -14.66 -4.81 20.08
C LYS A 22 -15.82 -4.88 19.10
N ASN A 23 -16.84 -4.05 19.30
CA ASN A 23 -18.00 -4.01 18.41
C ASN A 23 -17.60 -3.56 16.99
N GLU A 24 -16.79 -2.50 16.87
CA GLU A 24 -16.30 -2.04 15.56
C GLU A 24 -15.50 -3.11 14.83
N TRP A 25 -14.59 -3.81 15.51
CA TRP A 25 -13.80 -4.90 14.92
C TRP A 25 -14.69 -6.04 14.42
N ASN A 26 -15.69 -6.42 15.20
CA ASN A 26 -16.62 -7.47 14.83
C ASN A 26 -17.49 -7.07 13.64
N GLU A 27 -18.06 -5.86 13.62
CA GLU A 27 -18.97 -5.40 12.58
C GLU A 27 -18.27 -5.09 11.25
N GLN A 28 -17.08 -4.49 11.32
CA GLN A 28 -16.39 -4.00 10.13
C GLN A 28 -15.52 -5.08 9.48
N VAL A 29 -14.89 -5.95 10.28
CA VAL A 29 -13.87 -6.89 9.77
C VAL A 29 -14.27 -8.34 9.99
N LEU A 30 -14.47 -8.76 11.24
CA LEU A 30 -14.52 -10.19 11.57
C LEU A 30 -15.82 -10.85 11.09
N SER A 31 -16.93 -10.13 11.06
CA SER A 31 -18.21 -10.61 10.51
C SER A 31 -18.28 -10.68 8.98
N LYS A 32 -17.21 -10.27 8.26
CA LYS A 32 -17.20 -10.33 6.79
C LYS A 32 -16.99 -11.74 6.25
N ILE A 33 -16.43 -12.63 7.06
CA ILE A 33 -16.18 -14.02 6.67
C ILE A 33 -16.61 -14.92 7.82
N ASP A 34 -17.71 -15.63 7.64
CA ASP A 34 -18.18 -16.64 8.59
C ASP A 34 -17.59 -18.00 8.23
N VAL A 35 -16.82 -18.57 9.15
CA VAL A 35 -16.23 -19.91 9.00
C VAL A 35 -16.73 -20.82 10.11
N THR A 36 -17.37 -21.93 9.72
CA THR A 36 -17.75 -23.00 10.66
C THR A 36 -16.72 -24.10 10.62
N HIS A 37 -16.08 -24.40 11.76
CA HIS A 37 -15.09 -25.46 11.87
C HIS A 37 -15.15 -26.15 13.23
N THR A 38 -14.76 -27.42 13.30
CA THR A 38 -14.76 -28.21 14.54
C THR A 38 -13.49 -28.04 15.38
N ASN A 39 -12.37 -27.67 14.74
CA ASN A 39 -11.07 -27.44 15.38
C ASN A 39 -10.89 -25.96 15.76
N GLU A 40 -10.84 -25.66 17.06
CA GLU A 40 -10.66 -24.32 17.60
C GLU A 40 -9.32 -23.67 17.24
N THR A 41 -8.23 -24.44 17.16
CA THR A 41 -6.91 -23.91 16.80
C THR A 41 -6.89 -23.34 15.38
N GLN A 42 -7.61 -23.98 14.45
CA GLN A 42 -7.69 -23.49 13.09
C GLN A 42 -8.53 -22.21 12.98
N LEU A 43 -9.60 -22.10 13.79
CA LEU A 43 -10.38 -20.86 13.89
C LEU A 43 -9.52 -19.72 14.45
N GLU A 44 -8.76 -19.98 15.52
CA GLU A 44 -7.87 -18.99 16.12
C GLU A 44 -6.81 -18.50 15.12
N MET A 45 -6.15 -19.43 14.41
CA MET A 45 -5.18 -19.09 13.37
C MET A 45 -5.80 -18.24 12.25
N PHE A 46 -7.02 -18.59 11.82
CA PHE A 46 -7.73 -17.87 10.76
C PHE A 46 -8.06 -16.43 11.16
N TYR A 47 -8.74 -16.25 12.31
CA TYR A 47 -9.14 -14.91 12.77
C TYR A 47 -7.93 -14.05 13.16
N THR A 48 -6.86 -14.65 13.70
CA THR A 48 -5.60 -13.95 13.97
C THR A 48 -4.92 -13.48 12.68
N GLY A 49 -4.94 -14.31 11.63
CA GLY A 49 -4.46 -13.94 10.31
C GLY A 49 -5.27 -12.80 9.71
N LEU A 50 -6.60 -12.89 9.77
CA LEU A 50 -7.52 -11.85 9.27
C LEU A 50 -7.27 -10.51 9.98
N TYR A 51 -7.21 -10.52 11.31
CA TYR A 51 -6.85 -9.35 12.11
C TYR A 51 -5.52 -8.75 11.67
N SER A 52 -4.47 -9.57 11.54
CA SER A 52 -3.14 -9.11 11.14
C SER A 52 -3.12 -8.44 9.75
N THR A 53 -3.86 -8.98 8.78
CA THR A 53 -3.92 -8.38 7.43
C THR A 53 -4.57 -6.99 7.44
N THR A 54 -5.56 -6.78 8.30
CA THR A 54 -6.24 -5.50 8.42
C THR A 54 -5.47 -4.45 9.22
N LEU A 55 -4.39 -4.79 9.91
CA LEU A 55 -3.55 -3.79 10.57
C LEU A 55 -2.62 -3.05 9.59
N ILE A 56 -2.57 -3.45 8.32
CA ILE A 56 -1.78 -2.76 7.30
C ILE A 56 -2.40 -1.39 7.01
N SER A 57 -1.70 -0.33 7.44
CA SER A 57 -2.11 1.06 7.18
C SER A 57 -1.78 1.53 5.76
N CYS A 58 -2.51 2.53 5.26
CA CYS A 58 -2.20 3.24 4.00
C CYS A 58 -0.75 3.75 3.91
N ARG A 59 -0.11 4.02 5.07
CA ARG A 59 1.28 4.49 5.16
C ARG A 59 2.33 3.37 5.12
N ARG A 60 1.91 2.10 5.08
CA ARG A 60 2.76 0.88 5.07
C ARG A 60 2.51 0.01 3.82
N ILE A 61 2.18 0.62 2.69
CA ILE A 61 2.06 -0.11 1.42
C ILE A 61 3.48 -0.58 1.02
N GLY A 62 3.71 -1.88 1.03
CA GLY A 62 5.02 -2.48 0.76
C GLY A 62 5.01 -3.31 -0.52
N ARG A 63 6.17 -3.85 -0.90
CA ARG A 63 6.27 -4.86 -1.96
C ARG A 63 5.40 -6.10 -1.65
N ASP A 64 5.14 -6.39 -0.39
CA ASP A 64 4.47 -7.65 -0.05
C ASP A 64 2.94 -7.51 -0.04
N THR A 65 2.41 -6.30 0.10
CA THR A 65 0.97 -6.09 0.32
C THR A 65 0.15 -6.16 -0.97
N PHE A 66 0.74 -5.85 -2.14
CA PHE A 66 0.00 -5.84 -3.41
C PHE A 66 -0.40 -7.25 -3.90
N ARG A 67 0.30 -8.29 -3.44
CA ARG A 67 0.13 -9.67 -3.95
C ARG A 67 -1.16 -10.32 -3.49
N CYS A 68 -1.46 -10.19 -2.19
CA CYS A 68 -2.62 -10.85 -1.58
C CYS A 68 -3.39 -9.90 -0.67
N THR A 69 -2.70 -9.06 0.12
CA THR A 69 -3.37 -8.23 1.12
C THR A 69 -4.32 -7.22 0.48
N HIS A 70 -3.86 -6.42 -0.48
CA HIS A 70 -4.74 -5.45 -1.15
C HIS A 70 -5.82 -6.15 -1.97
N ALA A 71 -5.49 -7.28 -2.61
CA ALA A 71 -6.48 -8.07 -3.34
C ALA A 71 -7.62 -8.55 -2.43
N LEU A 72 -7.30 -9.00 -1.21
CA LEU A 72 -8.27 -9.38 -0.19
C LEU A 72 -9.04 -8.17 0.32
N ILE A 73 -8.36 -7.08 0.70
CA ILE A 73 -8.99 -5.84 1.19
C ILE A 73 -9.97 -5.29 0.16
N THR A 74 -9.67 -5.34 -1.13
CA THR A 74 -10.59 -4.92 -2.19
C THR A 74 -11.93 -5.70 -2.13
N LEU A 75 -11.91 -6.97 -1.73
CA LEU A 75 -13.09 -7.83 -1.66
C LEU A 75 -13.86 -7.63 -0.34
N ILE A 76 -13.17 -7.67 0.80
CA ILE A 76 -13.83 -7.66 2.12
C ILE A 76 -14.09 -6.25 2.67
N LEU A 77 -13.28 -5.27 2.27
CA LEU A 77 -13.27 -3.90 2.80
C LEU A 77 -13.10 -2.87 1.67
N PRO A 78 -14.02 -2.81 0.69
CA PRO A 78 -13.87 -1.95 -0.49
C PRO A 78 -13.76 -0.46 -0.14
N LYS A 79 -14.50 0.01 0.87
CA LYS A 79 -14.43 1.40 1.36
C LYS A 79 -13.02 1.79 1.77
N ARG A 80 -12.35 0.91 2.53
CA ARG A 80 -10.98 1.13 2.98
C ARG A 80 -9.99 1.11 1.81
N GLN A 81 -10.19 0.23 0.84
CA GLN A 81 -9.35 0.21 -0.35
C GLN A 81 -9.48 1.52 -1.15
N ILE A 82 -10.69 2.09 -1.25
CA ILE A 82 -10.93 3.38 -1.89
C ILE A 82 -10.17 4.50 -1.17
N GLU A 83 -10.19 4.53 0.16
CA GLU A 83 -9.42 5.51 0.95
C GLU A 83 -7.92 5.35 0.76
N ILE A 84 -7.42 4.11 0.68
CA ILE A 84 -6.03 3.82 0.37
C ILE A 84 -5.66 4.38 -1.01
N VAL A 85 -6.49 4.13 -2.04
CA VAL A 85 -6.27 4.65 -3.39
C VAL A 85 -6.29 6.17 -3.41
N LYS A 86 -7.22 6.82 -2.72
CA LYS A 86 -7.26 8.28 -2.58
C LYS A 86 -5.99 8.81 -1.92
N SER A 87 -5.55 8.19 -0.83
CA SER A 87 -4.31 8.59 -0.15
C SER A 87 -3.07 8.46 -1.05
N LEU A 88 -3.01 7.44 -1.92
CA LEU A 88 -1.93 7.29 -2.91
C LEU A 88 -1.92 8.42 -3.94
N ILE A 89 -3.10 8.82 -4.41
CA ILE A 89 -3.26 9.93 -5.36
C ILE A 89 -2.87 11.25 -4.68
N ASP A 90 -3.27 11.46 -3.42
CA ASP A 90 -2.91 12.68 -2.69
C ASP A 90 -1.41 12.75 -2.42
N ILE A 91 -0.75 11.63 -2.09
CA ILE A 91 0.72 11.55 -2.02
C ILE A 91 1.33 11.95 -3.36
N TRP A 92 0.82 11.41 -4.48
CA TRP A 92 1.29 11.77 -5.82
C TRP A 92 1.13 13.27 -6.11
N ARG A 93 0.01 13.89 -5.73
CA ARG A 93 -0.23 15.33 -5.94
C ARG A 93 0.75 16.21 -5.17
N HIS A 94 1.13 15.82 -3.96
CA HIS A 94 2.02 16.61 -3.11
C HIS A 94 3.51 16.35 -3.35
N GLU A 95 3.88 15.14 -3.80
CA GLU A 95 5.28 14.74 -3.95
C GLU A 95 5.70 14.51 -5.41
N LEU A 96 4.77 14.69 -6.37
CA LEU A 96 4.93 14.42 -7.81
C LEU A 96 5.21 12.93 -8.16
N HIS A 97 5.34 12.09 -7.12
CA HIS A 97 5.53 10.65 -7.21
C HIS A 97 4.58 9.97 -6.23
N ALA A 98 3.84 8.94 -6.69
CA ALA A 98 2.86 8.22 -5.89
C ALA A 98 3.48 7.30 -4.81
N ARG A 99 4.71 7.55 -4.36
CA ARG A 99 5.54 6.59 -3.62
C ARG A 99 6.17 7.22 -2.37
N ARG A 100 5.49 7.11 -1.23
CA ARG A 100 6.13 7.34 0.07
C ARG A 100 5.79 6.22 1.05
N THR A 101 6.83 5.58 1.60
CA THR A 101 6.72 4.76 2.81
C THR A 101 7.62 5.34 3.89
N GLU A 102 7.03 5.95 4.91
CA GLU A 102 7.76 6.68 5.97
C GLU A 102 8.19 5.81 7.16
N SER A 103 8.53 4.54 6.92
CA SER A 103 9.09 3.75 8.02
C SER A 103 10.58 4.03 8.15
N LYS A 104 11.05 4.41 9.35
CA LYS A 104 12.48 4.52 9.72
C LYS A 104 13.32 3.27 9.40
N LEU A 105 12.67 2.13 9.14
CA LEU A 105 13.24 0.83 8.79
C LEU A 105 13.59 0.71 7.29
N GLN A 106 14.18 1.74 6.68
CA GLN A 106 14.40 1.80 5.23
C GLN A 106 15.84 2.15 4.83
N ARG A 107 16.77 2.14 5.78
CA ARG A 107 18.22 2.30 5.56
C ARG A 107 18.88 0.99 5.07
N ALA A 108 18.27 0.28 4.12
CA ALA A 108 18.81 -1.00 3.64
C ALA A 108 18.29 -1.37 2.26
N GLY A 109 18.45 -0.47 1.28
CA GLY A 109 18.32 -0.77 -0.15
C GLY A 109 17.03 -1.44 -0.66
N ALA A 110 15.98 -1.63 0.13
CA ALA A 110 14.78 -2.38 -0.25
C ALA A 110 13.55 -1.48 -0.25
N ARG A 111 13.14 -0.98 -1.43
CA ARG A 111 11.72 -0.69 -1.71
C ARG A 111 11.45 -0.38 -3.17
N ARG A 112 11.09 -1.43 -3.91
CA ARG A 112 10.26 -1.30 -5.11
C ARG A 112 8.81 -1.21 -4.64
N PHE A 113 8.07 -0.23 -5.12
CA PHE A 113 6.70 0.06 -4.70
C PHE A 113 5.78 -0.12 -5.90
N ASN A 114 4.92 -1.13 -5.85
CA ASN A 114 4.01 -1.50 -6.94
C ASN A 114 2.63 -0.86 -6.70
N ALA A 115 2.59 0.45 -6.46
CA ALA A 115 1.32 1.18 -6.41
C ALA A 115 0.53 0.99 -7.71
N ASP A 116 1.23 0.91 -8.84
CA ASP A 116 0.64 0.66 -10.16
C ASP A 116 -0.26 -0.58 -10.12
N ASN A 117 0.16 -1.67 -9.44
CA ASN A 117 -0.65 -2.89 -9.32
C ASN A 117 -1.88 -2.69 -8.44
N ILE A 118 -1.77 -1.91 -7.36
CA ILE A 118 -2.90 -1.62 -6.46
C ILE A 118 -3.92 -0.72 -7.16
N LEU A 119 -3.44 0.28 -7.90
CA LEU A 119 -4.25 1.20 -8.70
C LEU A 119 -4.93 0.46 -9.86
N ALA A 120 -4.19 -0.42 -10.56
CA ALA A 120 -4.73 -1.26 -11.63
C ALA A 120 -5.75 -2.26 -11.10
N ASP A 121 -5.49 -2.94 -9.98
CA ASP A 121 -6.43 -3.87 -9.35
C ASP A 121 -7.74 -3.16 -8.97
N ALA A 122 -7.65 -1.97 -8.38
CA ALA A 122 -8.81 -1.15 -8.06
C ALA A 122 -9.60 -0.71 -9.31
N CYS A 123 -8.90 -0.38 -10.39
CA CYS A 123 -9.49 0.00 -11.67
C CYS A 123 -10.22 -1.17 -12.33
N VAL A 124 -9.56 -2.33 -12.46
CA VAL A 124 -10.12 -3.54 -13.08
C VAL A 124 -11.32 -4.06 -12.29
N LYS A 125 -11.25 -4.02 -10.96
CA LYS A 125 -12.37 -4.39 -10.09
C LYS A 125 -13.45 -3.31 -9.98
N GLY A 126 -13.29 -2.19 -10.68
CA GLY A 126 -14.32 -1.16 -10.84
C GLY A 126 -14.72 -0.49 -9.53
N LEU A 127 -13.78 -0.25 -8.60
CA LEU A 127 -14.13 0.36 -7.31
C LEU A 127 -14.76 1.75 -7.47
N GLN A 128 -16.01 1.90 -7.02
CA GLN A 128 -16.73 3.16 -7.07
C GLN A 128 -16.67 3.87 -5.71
N GLY A 129 -16.33 5.16 -5.70
CA GLY A 129 -16.23 5.92 -4.45
C GLY A 129 -15.61 7.30 -4.59
N GLY A 130 -15.79 7.96 -5.74
CA GLY A 130 -15.19 9.27 -6.01
C GLY A 130 -13.68 9.23 -6.23
N ILE A 131 -13.16 8.12 -6.80
CA ILE A 131 -11.78 8.03 -7.26
C ILE A 131 -11.67 8.81 -8.58
N ASN A 132 -10.74 9.75 -8.68
CA ASN A 132 -10.43 10.41 -9.94
C ASN A 132 -9.53 9.51 -10.79
N TRP A 133 -10.12 8.73 -11.68
CA TRP A 133 -9.38 7.82 -12.55
C TRP A 133 -8.41 8.51 -13.51
N THR A 134 -8.67 9.78 -13.86
CA THR A 134 -7.74 10.58 -14.64
C THR A 134 -6.44 10.82 -13.86
N ASP A 135 -6.54 11.17 -12.58
CA ASP A 135 -5.36 11.36 -11.73
C ASP A 135 -4.65 10.04 -11.45
N VAL A 136 -5.39 8.93 -11.31
CA VAL A 136 -4.80 7.58 -11.20
C VAL A 136 -3.97 7.27 -12.44
N TYR A 137 -4.52 7.49 -13.64
CA TYR A 137 -3.80 7.27 -14.89
C TYR A 137 -2.56 8.17 -15.00
N LEU A 138 -2.69 9.45 -14.67
CA LEU A 138 -1.55 10.38 -14.66
C LEU A 138 -0.48 9.94 -13.67
N ALA A 139 -0.85 9.49 -12.46
CA ALA A 139 0.09 8.99 -11.46
C ALA A 139 0.84 7.74 -11.94
N MET A 140 0.15 6.79 -12.57
CA MET A 140 0.79 5.61 -13.17
C MET A 140 1.71 6.01 -14.34
N LYS A 141 1.28 6.97 -15.17
CA LYS A 141 2.07 7.49 -16.29
C LYS A 141 3.34 8.19 -15.82
N THR A 142 3.27 9.09 -14.83
CA THR A 142 4.48 9.76 -14.30
C THR A 142 5.43 8.73 -13.71
N ASN A 143 4.91 7.70 -13.04
CA ASN A 143 5.71 6.63 -12.47
C ASN A 143 6.42 5.76 -13.54
N ALA A 144 5.82 5.63 -14.73
CA ALA A 144 6.38 4.88 -15.86
C ALA A 144 7.34 5.72 -16.72
N GLU A 145 7.13 7.03 -16.82
CA GLU A 145 7.83 7.87 -17.79
C GLU A 145 8.89 8.79 -17.20
N VAL A 146 8.72 9.21 -15.94
CA VAL A 146 9.59 10.18 -15.29
C VAL A 146 10.66 9.47 -14.47
N LEU A 147 11.92 9.78 -14.77
CA LEU A 147 13.04 9.27 -13.99
C LEU A 147 13.08 10.02 -12.64
N PRO A 148 13.07 9.31 -11.50
CA PRO A 148 13.17 9.93 -10.18
C PRO A 148 14.57 10.51 -9.95
N HIS A 149 14.65 11.57 -9.15
CA HIS A 149 15.93 12.16 -8.73
C HIS A 149 16.78 11.14 -7.98
N ASN A 150 18.06 11.02 -8.33
CA ASN A 150 18.99 10.12 -7.64
C ASN A 150 19.36 10.67 -6.27
N THR A 151 19.06 9.92 -5.20
CA THR A 151 19.36 10.32 -3.81
C THR A 151 20.84 10.15 -3.45
N PHE A 152 21.65 9.50 -4.31
CA PHE A 152 23.06 9.21 -4.08
C PHE A 152 23.35 8.59 -2.71
N ASP A 153 22.50 7.64 -2.32
CA ASP A 153 22.65 6.93 -1.06
C ASP A 153 23.89 6.02 -1.12
N SER A 154 24.66 6.00 -0.02
CA SER A 154 25.86 5.15 0.13
C SER A 154 25.60 3.66 -0.13
N GLU A 155 24.37 3.20 0.11
CA GLU A 155 23.95 1.81 -0.13
C GLU A 155 23.48 1.56 -1.57
N TYR A 156 23.21 2.62 -2.33
CA TYR A 156 22.65 2.52 -3.67
C TYR A 156 22.96 3.79 -4.50
N LEU A 157 24.18 3.83 -5.03
CA LEU A 157 24.71 4.97 -5.78
C LEU A 157 24.07 5.18 -7.16
N THR A 158 23.43 4.14 -7.71
CA THR A 158 22.95 4.08 -9.10
C THR A 158 21.49 4.50 -9.26
N GLY A 159 20.86 5.11 -8.24
CA GLY A 159 19.55 5.73 -8.41
C GLY A 159 18.84 6.09 -7.10
N SER A 160 17.60 6.57 -7.21
CA SER A 160 16.80 6.95 -6.05
C SER A 160 16.50 5.78 -5.12
N THR A 161 16.73 5.97 -3.82
CA THR A 161 16.28 5.07 -2.75
C THR A 161 14.87 5.39 -2.27
N LYS A 162 14.33 6.56 -2.67
CA LYS A 162 13.05 7.10 -2.19
C LYS A 162 11.92 6.87 -3.19
N GLU A 163 12.19 6.99 -4.50
CA GLU A 163 11.14 7.13 -5.52
C GLU A 163 11.42 6.38 -6.83
N GLY A 164 10.34 6.08 -7.56
CA GLY A 164 10.29 5.75 -9.00
C GLY A 164 11.07 4.53 -9.53
N ARG A 165 11.19 4.48 -10.86
CA ARG A 165 11.94 3.47 -11.63
C ARG A 165 13.35 4.00 -11.91
N SER A 166 14.30 3.73 -11.01
CA SER A 166 15.67 4.27 -11.09
C SER A 166 16.50 3.81 -12.30
N ALA A 167 16.14 2.72 -12.97
CA ALA A 167 16.83 2.20 -14.16
C ALA A 167 16.03 2.41 -15.45
N LEU A 168 15.17 3.43 -15.50
CA LEU A 168 14.23 3.66 -16.61
C LEU A 168 14.91 3.88 -17.98
N PRO A 169 15.99 4.69 -18.12
CA PRO A 169 16.63 4.92 -19.41
C PRO A 169 17.25 3.64 -20.00
N ASP A 170 17.84 2.81 -19.14
CA ASP A 170 18.46 1.55 -19.52
C ASP A 170 17.40 0.51 -19.92
N GLY A 171 16.32 0.39 -19.14
CA GLY A 171 15.18 -0.45 -19.49
C GLY A 171 14.51 -0.04 -20.81
N LYS A 172 14.34 1.27 -21.07
CA LYS A 172 13.78 1.77 -22.34
C LYS A 172 14.69 1.48 -23.53
N LYS A 173 16.02 1.54 -23.35
CA LYS A 173 16.99 1.31 -24.43
C LYS A 173 17.16 -0.18 -24.74
N SER A 174 17.28 -1.01 -23.71
CA SER A 174 17.68 -2.42 -23.83
C SER A 174 16.51 -3.40 -23.75
N GLY A 175 15.31 -2.94 -23.37
CA GLY A 175 14.14 -3.79 -23.09
C GLY A 175 14.21 -4.53 -21.75
N PHE A 176 15.34 -4.45 -21.05
CA PHE A 176 15.59 -4.99 -19.72
C PHE A 176 16.61 -4.13 -18.99
N VAL A 177 16.71 -4.29 -17.66
CA VAL A 177 17.73 -3.61 -16.86
C VAL A 177 19.03 -4.38 -16.89
N THR A 178 20.11 -3.74 -17.30
CA THR A 178 21.45 -4.33 -17.40
C THR A 178 22.10 -4.51 -16.02
N PRO A 179 23.11 -5.38 -15.89
CA PRO A 179 23.86 -5.57 -14.63
C PRO A 179 24.57 -4.32 -14.10
N ALA A 180 24.65 -3.24 -14.87
CA ALA A 180 25.16 -1.95 -14.41
C ALA A 180 24.34 -1.37 -13.24
N TYR A 181 23.09 -1.79 -13.08
CA TYR A 181 22.23 -1.40 -11.97
C TYR A 181 22.10 -2.55 -10.95
N GLY A 182 22.19 -2.21 -9.67
CA GLY A 182 21.97 -3.17 -8.60
C GLY A 182 20.59 -3.84 -8.69
N ARG A 183 20.54 -5.15 -8.45
CA ARG A 183 19.32 -5.99 -8.51
C ARG A 183 18.63 -5.97 -9.88
N SER A 184 19.40 -5.86 -10.95
CA SER A 184 18.97 -5.78 -12.36
C SER A 184 17.89 -6.81 -12.71
N ILE A 185 18.13 -8.10 -12.44
CA ILE A 185 17.19 -9.20 -12.75
C ILE A 185 15.82 -8.95 -12.14
N SER A 186 15.76 -8.70 -10.82
CA SER A 186 14.48 -8.44 -10.17
C SER A 186 13.84 -7.16 -10.69
N LYS A 187 14.61 -6.14 -11.15
CA LYS A 187 14.06 -4.88 -11.67
C LYS A 187 13.39 -5.12 -13.01
N THR A 188 14.05 -5.88 -13.88
CA THR A 188 13.49 -6.29 -15.16
C THR A 188 12.14 -6.98 -14.96
N VAL A 189 12.05 -7.95 -14.03
CA VAL A 189 10.80 -8.67 -13.78
C VAL A 189 9.69 -7.74 -13.24
N GLU A 190 9.99 -6.84 -12.30
CA GLU A 190 8.97 -5.95 -11.71
C GLU A 190 8.62 -4.72 -12.57
N VAL A 191 9.45 -4.38 -13.55
CA VAL A 191 9.18 -3.28 -14.49
C VAL A 191 8.37 -3.76 -15.70
N LEU A 192 8.52 -5.03 -16.06
CA LEU A 192 7.80 -5.70 -17.15
C LEU A 192 6.52 -6.43 -16.70
N ALA A 193 6.34 -6.66 -15.40
CA ALA A 193 5.11 -7.19 -14.81
C ALA A 193 4.13 -6.07 -14.45
#